data_AF-A0A523TWD4-F1
#
_entry.id   AF-A0A523TWD4-F1
#
_cell.length_a   1.000
_cell.length_b   1.000
_cell.length_c   1.000
_cell.angle_alpha   90.00
_cell.angle_beta   90.00
_cell.angle_gamma   90.00
#
_symmetry.space_group_name_H-M   'P 1'
#
loop_
_entity.id
_entity.type
_entity.pdbx_description
1 polymer ?
#
loop_
_entity_poly.entity_id
_entity_poly.type
_entity_poly.pdbx_seq_one_letter_code
_entity_poly.pdbx_strand_id
1 'polypeptide(L)'
;MDWQCDRTEDLVDNYLAGEADDADWDFAVKHAEECPECRQKLDDATSYESLMKSAMLAMAREVGTRPSKSPETFLSSGSSRRSARISMRRRNYTYIAIAAASVIIILVLFIAYGSLVKIKKSTPEELARLQVNTMSKAVALIRHPGKITNDRQLVALLEPKLAEKLKQDELPQVKEGKFLDPWEKPFRVMTDETSGRVIFYSVGPNGIDEGCKGDDVFPSN
;
A
#
# COMPACT_ATOMS: atom_id res chain seq x y z
N MET A 1 -25.21 14.87 -28.41
CA MET A 1 -26.06 14.32 -27.35
C MET A 1 -25.45 14.49 -25.96
N ASP A 2 -24.15 14.85 -25.82
CA ASP A 2 -23.49 15.04 -24.51
C ASP A 2 -24.07 16.14 -23.61
N TRP A 3 -24.26 17.37 -24.12
CA TRP A 3 -24.52 18.51 -23.22
C TRP A 3 -25.81 18.40 -22.39
N GLN A 4 -26.82 17.66 -22.88
CA GLN A 4 -28.06 17.44 -22.14
C GLN A 4 -27.91 16.36 -21.06
N CYS A 5 -27.06 15.36 -21.30
CA CYS A 5 -26.73 14.34 -20.32
C CYS A 5 -25.93 14.95 -19.18
N ASP A 6 -24.88 15.72 -19.50
CA ASP A 6 -24.05 16.42 -18.52
C ASP A 6 -24.90 17.37 -17.66
N ARG A 7 -25.77 18.16 -18.30
CA ARG A 7 -26.68 19.05 -17.58
C ARG A 7 -27.65 18.28 -16.69
N THR A 8 -28.16 17.14 -17.14
CA THR A 8 -29.09 16.33 -16.33
C THR A 8 -28.40 15.73 -15.12
N GLU A 9 -27.14 15.34 -15.26
CA GLU A 9 -26.31 14.88 -14.14
C GLU A 9 -26.10 15.99 -13.11
N ASP A 10 -25.69 17.18 -13.54
CA ASP A 10 -25.54 18.34 -12.64
C ASP A 10 -26.84 18.67 -11.91
N LEU A 11 -27.99 18.59 -12.59
CA LEU A 11 -29.30 18.85 -11.99
C LEU A 11 -29.72 17.79 -10.97
N VAL A 12 -29.40 16.52 -11.20
CA VAL A 12 -29.64 15.43 -10.25
C VAL A 12 -28.78 15.62 -8.99
N ASP A 13 -27.52 16.02 -9.15
CA ASP A 13 -26.63 16.31 -8.02
C ASP A 13 -27.12 17.52 -7.20
N ASN A 14 -27.53 18.60 -7.88
CA ASN A 14 -28.13 19.77 -7.22
C ASN A 14 -29.44 19.44 -6.50
N TYR A 15 -30.24 18.52 -7.04
CA TYR A 15 -31.45 18.04 -6.37
C TYR A 15 -31.13 17.30 -5.07
N LEU A 16 -30.12 16.41 -5.08
CA LEU A 16 -29.66 15.72 -3.87
C LEU A 16 -29.08 16.67 -2.82
N ALA A 17 -28.49 17.79 -3.26
CA ALA A 17 -28.02 18.86 -2.38
C ALA A 17 -29.17 19.75 -1.84
N GLY A 18 -30.38 19.67 -2.42
CA GLY A 18 -31.51 20.53 -2.08
C GLY A 18 -31.43 21.92 -2.71
N GLU A 19 -30.64 22.08 -3.77
CA GLU A 19 -30.40 23.34 -4.48
C GLU A 19 -31.18 23.46 -5.80
N ALA A 20 -31.71 22.35 -6.33
CA ALA A 20 -32.52 22.36 -7.55
C ALA A 20 -33.93 22.91 -7.31
N ASP A 21 -34.43 23.70 -8.28
CA ASP A 21 -35.82 24.13 -8.31
C ASP A 21 -36.72 23.12 -9.04
N ASP A 22 -38.05 23.30 -8.93
CA ASP A 22 -39.03 22.39 -9.55
C ASP A 22 -38.89 22.34 -11.09
N ALA A 23 -38.46 23.44 -11.72
CA ALA A 23 -38.35 23.54 -13.17
C ALA A 23 -37.13 22.74 -13.70
N ASP A 24 -36.02 22.78 -12.95
CA ASP A 24 -34.83 22.00 -13.22
C ASP A 24 -35.08 20.50 -13.03
N TRP A 25 -35.85 20.12 -12.01
CA TRP A 25 -36.26 18.73 -11.81
C TRP A 25 -37.14 18.22 -12.97
N ASP A 26 -38.14 19.00 -13.40
CA ASP A 26 -38.98 18.66 -14.54
C ASP A 26 -38.19 18.47 -15.84
N PHE A 27 -37.13 19.26 -16.04
CA PHE A 27 -36.21 19.10 -17.17
C PHE A 27 -35.45 17.77 -17.09
N ALA A 28 -34.87 17.45 -15.92
CA ALA A 28 -34.12 16.22 -15.71
C ALA A 28 -35.01 14.97 -15.92
N VAL A 29 -36.25 15.00 -15.43
CA VAL A 29 -37.23 13.92 -15.63
C VAL A 29 -37.57 13.74 -17.10
N LYS A 30 -37.86 14.82 -17.84
CA LYS A 30 -38.14 14.75 -19.28
C LYS A 30 -36.96 14.17 -20.07
N HIS A 31 -35.74 14.57 -19.75
CA HIS A 31 -34.57 14.04 -20.45
C HIS A 31 -34.35 12.55 -20.14
N ALA A 32 -34.58 12.13 -18.89
CA ALA A 32 -34.49 10.74 -18.46
C ALA A 32 -35.52 9.81 -19.14
N GLU A 33 -36.65 10.33 -19.65
CA GLU A 33 -37.59 9.52 -20.44
C GLU A 33 -36.98 9.07 -21.78
N GLU A 34 -36.08 9.88 -22.34
CA GLU A 34 -35.44 9.66 -23.65
C GLU A 34 -34.05 9.02 -23.54
N CYS A 35 -33.36 9.17 -22.40
CA CYS A 35 -32.00 8.68 -22.17
C CYS A 35 -31.94 7.60 -21.06
N PRO A 36 -31.60 6.34 -21.39
CA PRO A 36 -31.58 5.24 -20.40
C PRO A 36 -30.51 5.41 -19.32
N GLU A 37 -29.39 6.07 -19.62
CA GLU A 37 -28.33 6.33 -18.64
C GLU A 37 -28.77 7.36 -17.61
N CYS A 38 -29.34 8.48 -18.06
CA CYS A 38 -29.90 9.50 -17.17
C CYS A 38 -31.09 8.97 -16.35
N ARG A 39 -31.88 8.06 -16.93
CA ARG A 39 -32.95 7.36 -16.21
C ARG A 39 -32.42 6.57 -15.03
N GLN A 40 -31.36 5.80 -15.23
CA GLN A 40 -30.76 5.01 -14.17
C GLN A 40 -30.24 5.91 -13.04
N LYS A 41 -29.57 7.02 -13.37
CA LYS A 41 -29.08 7.98 -12.36
C LYS A 41 -30.23 8.62 -11.58
N LEU A 42 -31.35 8.94 -12.25
CA LEU A 42 -32.53 9.52 -11.61
C LEU A 42 -33.24 8.51 -10.69
N ASP A 43 -33.33 7.25 -11.11
CA ASP A 43 -33.85 6.16 -10.28
C ASP A 43 -32.96 5.95 -9.02
N ASP A 44 -31.64 6.01 -9.18
CA ASP A 44 -30.70 5.92 -8.05
C ASP A 44 -30.91 7.08 -7.06
N ALA A 45 -31.00 8.32 -7.55
CA ALA A 45 -31.22 9.50 -6.72
C ALA A 45 -32.56 9.45 -5.94
N THR A 46 -33.65 9.06 -6.59
CA THR A 46 -34.96 8.91 -5.92
C THR A 46 -34.95 7.78 -4.89
N SER A 47 -34.19 6.71 -5.13
CA SER A 47 -33.99 5.63 -4.15
C SER A 47 -33.29 6.14 -2.89
N TYR A 48 -32.24 6.96 -3.02
CA TYR A 48 -31.54 7.60 -1.90
C TYR A 48 -32.46 8.52 -1.11
N GLU A 49 -33.26 9.34 -1.80
CA GLU A 49 -34.20 10.26 -1.14
C GLU A 49 -35.24 9.49 -0.30
N SER A 50 -35.77 8.39 -0.83
CA SER A 50 -36.72 7.53 -0.10
C SER A 50 -36.10 6.91 1.16
N LEU A 51 -34.83 6.48 1.06
CA LEU A 51 -34.08 5.90 2.16
C LEU A 51 -33.82 6.94 3.26
N MET A 52 -33.44 8.16 2.86
CA MET A 52 -33.23 9.28 3.79
C MET A 52 -34.53 9.71 4.48
N LYS A 53 -35.64 9.84 3.74
CA LYS A 53 -36.98 10.11 4.31
C LYS A 53 -37.38 9.05 5.33
N SER A 54 -37.15 7.78 5.03
CA SER A 54 -37.47 6.67 5.95
C SER A 54 -36.64 6.73 7.24
N ALA A 55 -35.34 7.05 7.14
CA ALA A 55 -34.45 7.20 8.28
C ALA A 55 -34.82 8.42 9.14
N MET A 56 -35.17 9.55 8.51
CA MET A 56 -35.64 10.73 9.23
C MET A 56 -36.96 10.48 9.95
N LEU A 57 -37.90 9.75 9.33
CA LEU A 57 -39.16 9.37 9.98
C LEU A 57 -38.94 8.41 11.16
N ALA A 58 -38.00 7.46 11.04
CA ALA A 58 -37.62 6.59 12.14
C ALA A 58 -37.03 7.39 13.32
N MET A 59 -36.12 8.33 13.04
CA MET A 59 -35.57 9.24 14.05
C MET A 59 -36.64 10.14 14.66
N ALA A 60 -37.57 10.68 13.87
CA ALA A 60 -38.67 11.50 14.36
C ALA A 60 -39.61 10.72 15.31
N ARG A 61 -39.87 9.44 15.02
CA ARG A 61 -40.64 8.56 15.92
C ARG A 61 -39.91 8.28 17.23
N GLU A 62 -38.59 8.08 17.21
CA GLU A 62 -37.80 7.92 18.44
C GLU A 62 -37.75 9.22 19.27
N VAL A 63 -37.70 10.37 18.61
CA VAL A 63 -37.72 11.67 19.31
C VAL A 63 -39.12 11.96 19.89
N GLY A 64 -40.19 11.63 19.17
CA GLY A 64 -41.58 11.84 19.61
C GLY A 64 -42.06 10.88 20.70
N THR A 65 -41.43 9.72 20.85
CA THR A 65 -41.73 8.75 21.92
C THR A 65 -41.00 9.03 23.23
N ARG A 66 -40.10 10.01 23.27
CA ARG A 66 -39.51 10.46 24.54
C ARG A 66 -40.58 11.21 25.34
N PRO A 67 -40.95 10.75 26.55
CA PRO A 67 -41.94 11.44 27.37
C PRO A 67 -41.48 12.87 27.61
N SER A 68 -42.31 13.85 27.24
CA SER A 68 -42.04 15.24 27.54
C SER A 68 -41.95 15.36 29.06
N LYS A 69 -40.74 15.63 29.57
CA LYS A 69 -40.56 15.84 30.99
C LYS A 69 -41.34 17.10 31.35
N SER A 70 -42.36 16.95 32.18
CA SER A 70 -43.21 18.05 32.61
C SER A 70 -42.36 19.17 33.26
N PRO A 71 -42.79 20.45 33.15
CA PRO A 71 -42.02 21.60 33.66
C PRO A 71 -41.73 21.51 35.17
N GLU A 72 -42.52 20.77 35.93
CA GLU A 72 -42.36 20.61 37.37
C GLU A 72 -41.11 19.81 37.75
N THR A 73 -40.62 18.93 36.86
CA THR A 73 -39.38 18.18 37.09
C THR A 73 -38.12 19.04 37.02
N PHE A 74 -38.20 20.29 36.52
CA PHE A 74 -37.05 21.18 36.42
C PHE A 74 -36.67 21.85 37.75
N LEU A 75 -37.61 22.02 38.69
CA LEU A 75 -37.35 22.72 39.96
C LEU A 75 -36.68 21.83 41.02
N SER A 76 -36.74 20.50 40.90
CA SER A 76 -36.07 19.55 41.81
C SER A 76 -34.61 19.23 41.41
N SER A 77 -34.14 19.72 40.25
CA SER A 77 -32.91 19.24 39.60
C SER A 77 -31.64 20.07 39.85
N GLY A 78 -31.57 20.82 40.96
CA GLY A 78 -30.38 21.58 41.36
C GLY A 78 -29.14 20.70 41.59
N SER A 79 -29.32 19.47 42.09
CA SER A 79 -28.24 18.48 42.28
C SER A 79 -27.92 17.70 41.00
N SER A 80 -28.89 17.53 40.08
CA SER A 80 -28.69 16.77 38.84
C SER A 80 -27.96 17.55 37.75
N ARG A 81 -27.98 18.90 37.75
CA ARG A 81 -27.27 19.72 36.76
C ARG A 81 -25.74 19.66 36.91
N ARG A 82 -25.22 19.46 38.14
CA ARG A 82 -23.76 19.25 38.36
C ARG A 82 -23.31 17.88 37.85
N SER A 83 -24.08 16.83 38.13
CA SER A 83 -23.77 15.46 37.64
C SER A 83 -23.90 15.33 36.12
N ALA A 84 -24.88 15.99 35.50
CA ALA A 84 -25.03 16.01 34.04
C ALA A 84 -23.84 16.71 33.34
N ARG A 85 -23.37 17.86 33.85
CA ARG A 85 -22.17 18.54 33.32
C ARG A 85 -20.89 17.71 33.46
N ILE A 86 -20.73 16.97 34.56
CA ILE A 86 -19.60 16.06 34.75
C ILE A 86 -19.69 14.87 33.78
N SER A 87 -20.88 14.31 33.55
CA SER A 87 -21.08 13.21 32.61
C SER A 87 -20.83 13.61 31.14
N MET A 88 -21.26 14.81 30.72
CA MET A 88 -21.03 15.32 29.36
C MET A 88 -19.55 15.60 29.09
N ARG A 89 -18.82 16.14 30.09
CA ARG A 89 -17.35 16.28 29.97
C ARG A 89 -16.68 14.92 29.74
N ARG A 90 -17.04 13.89 30.51
CA ARG A 90 -16.46 12.54 30.37
C ARG A 90 -16.73 11.92 28.99
N ARG A 91 -17.91 12.18 28.41
CA ARG A 91 -18.27 11.68 27.07
C ARG A 91 -17.46 12.36 25.97
N ASN A 92 -17.23 13.67 26.08
CA ASN A 92 -16.38 14.39 25.14
C ASN A 92 -14.90 13.96 25.25
N TYR A 93 -14.42 13.70 26.47
CA TYR A 93 -13.07 13.15 26.67
C TYR A 93 -12.90 11.76 26.03
N THR A 94 -13.93 10.92 26.00
CA THR A 94 -13.84 9.60 25.37
C THR A 94 -13.74 9.72 23.85
N TYR A 95 -14.52 10.61 23.22
CA TYR A 95 -14.38 10.87 21.78
C TYR A 95 -13.01 11.45 21.42
N ILE A 96 -12.50 12.41 22.22
CA ILE A 96 -11.17 12.98 22.02
C ILE A 96 -10.08 11.90 22.19
N ALA A 97 -10.22 11.01 23.18
CA ALA A 97 -9.28 9.92 23.40
C ALA A 97 -9.27 8.91 22.25
N ILE A 98 -10.45 8.56 21.71
CA ILE A 98 -10.56 7.67 20.54
C ILE A 98 -9.93 8.33 19.31
N ALA A 99 -10.23 9.61 19.06
CA ALA A 99 -9.63 10.35 17.95
C ALA A 99 -8.10 10.42 18.07
N ALA A 100 -7.57 10.75 19.26
CA ALA A 100 -6.13 10.77 19.52
C ALA A 100 -5.50 9.38 19.32
N ALA A 101 -6.13 8.32 19.82
CA ALA A 101 -5.64 6.95 19.63
C ALA A 101 -5.61 6.56 18.13
N SER A 102 -6.66 6.92 17.36
CA SER A 102 -6.68 6.65 15.92
C SER A 102 -5.57 7.37 15.17
N VAL A 103 -5.28 8.63 15.50
CA VAL A 103 -4.16 9.38 14.90
C VAL A 103 -2.82 8.73 15.24
N ILE A 104 -2.63 8.30 16.50
CA ILE A 104 -1.41 7.61 16.92
C ILE A 104 -1.23 6.30 16.14
N ILE A 105 -2.29 5.49 15.99
CA ILE A 105 -2.23 4.23 15.23
C ILE A 105 -1.86 4.50 13.77
N ILE A 106 -2.49 5.48 13.12
CA ILE A 106 -2.18 5.86 11.72
C ILE A 106 -0.70 6.29 11.61
N LEU A 107 -0.21 7.07 12.56
CA LEU A 107 1.17 7.56 12.56
C LEU A 107 2.19 6.43 12.77
N VAL A 108 1.89 5.47 13.66
CA VAL A 108 2.70 4.25 13.84
C VAL A 108 2.70 3.41 12.57
N LEU A 109 1.55 3.21 11.92
CA LEU A 109 1.45 2.48 10.66
C LEU A 109 2.24 3.17 9.54
N PHE A 110 2.20 4.49 9.46
CA PHE A 110 2.97 5.26 8.48
C PHE A 110 4.49 5.09 8.69
N ILE A 111 4.96 5.18 9.93
CA ILE A 111 6.38 4.94 10.27
C ILE A 111 6.77 3.49 9.94
N ALA A 112 5.93 2.52 10.32
CA ALA A 112 6.17 1.11 10.04
C ALA A 112 6.26 0.85 8.52
N TYR A 113 5.34 1.40 7.74
CA TYR A 113 5.36 1.31 6.28
C TYR A 113 6.63 1.95 5.68
N GLY A 114 6.98 3.16 6.15
CA GLY A 114 8.22 3.83 5.73
C GLY A 114 9.48 3.02 6.05
N SER A 115 9.50 2.34 7.21
CA SER A 115 10.61 1.44 7.57
C SER A 115 10.67 0.20 6.69
N LEU A 116 9.53 -0.40 6.33
CA LEU A 116 9.48 -1.55 5.41
C LEU A 116 9.94 -1.17 3.99
N VAL A 117 9.58 0.01 3.51
CA VAL A 117 10.07 0.52 2.21
C VAL A 117 11.57 0.80 2.25
N LYS A 118 12.09 1.33 3.37
CA LYS A 118 13.54 1.52 3.55
C LYS A 118 14.29 0.21 3.71
N ILE A 119 13.73 -0.80 4.38
CA ILE A 119 14.32 -2.15 4.50
C ILE A 119 14.30 -2.87 3.15
N LYS A 120 13.28 -2.66 2.31
CA LYS A 120 13.31 -3.15 0.91
C LYS A 120 14.34 -2.42 0.04
N LYS A 121 14.75 -1.21 0.44
CA LYS A 121 15.78 -0.41 -0.25
C LYS A 121 17.17 -0.51 0.39
N SER A 122 17.36 -1.07 1.58
CA SER A 122 18.67 -1.54 2.04
C SER A 122 19.03 -2.76 1.21
N THR A 123 20.07 -2.62 0.42
CA THR A 123 19.91 -2.65 -1.03
C THR A 123 20.07 -4.08 -1.55
N PRO A 124 19.24 -4.55 -2.51
CA PRO A 124 19.60 -5.74 -3.30
C PRO A 124 21.02 -5.61 -3.89
N GLU A 125 21.49 -4.38 -4.09
CA GLU A 125 22.88 -4.07 -4.43
C GLU A 125 23.91 -4.40 -3.33
N GLU A 126 23.68 -4.03 -2.07
CA GLU A 126 24.55 -4.42 -0.93
C GLU A 126 24.58 -5.94 -0.76
N LEU A 127 23.43 -6.60 -0.89
CA LEU A 127 23.36 -8.06 -0.83
C LEU A 127 24.13 -8.69 -2.00
N ALA A 128 23.95 -8.17 -3.22
CA ALA A 128 24.71 -8.61 -4.38
C ALA A 128 26.22 -8.39 -4.18
N ARG A 129 26.65 -7.25 -3.65
CA ARG A 129 28.06 -6.95 -3.33
C ARG A 129 28.62 -7.93 -2.31
N LEU A 130 27.87 -8.22 -1.25
CA LEU A 130 28.27 -9.18 -0.21
C LEU A 130 28.40 -10.59 -0.77
N GLN A 131 27.43 -11.03 -1.58
CA GLN A 131 27.46 -12.33 -2.26
C GLN A 131 28.63 -12.42 -3.23
N VAL A 132 28.83 -11.41 -4.09
CA VAL A 132 29.94 -11.33 -5.04
C VAL A 132 31.29 -11.37 -4.32
N ASN A 133 31.48 -10.60 -3.25
CA ASN A 133 32.72 -10.60 -2.48
C ASN A 133 32.98 -11.95 -1.80
N THR A 134 31.94 -12.57 -1.26
CA THR A 134 32.08 -13.89 -0.60
C THR A 134 32.40 -14.98 -1.60
N MET A 135 31.71 -14.99 -2.74
CA MET A 135 31.95 -15.94 -3.82
C MET A 135 33.33 -15.74 -4.42
N SER A 136 33.76 -14.50 -4.64
CA SER A 136 35.12 -14.20 -5.12
C SER A 136 36.20 -14.70 -4.16
N LYS A 137 36.00 -14.55 -2.83
CA LYS A 137 36.90 -15.14 -1.83
C LYS A 137 36.88 -16.67 -1.88
N ALA A 138 35.72 -17.29 -2.06
CA ALA A 138 35.60 -18.74 -2.16
C ALA A 138 36.27 -19.29 -3.43
N VAL A 139 36.13 -18.58 -4.57
CA VAL A 139 36.82 -18.87 -5.83
C VAL A 139 38.33 -18.70 -5.68
N ALA A 140 38.79 -17.63 -5.02
CA ALA A 140 40.22 -17.42 -4.78
C ALA A 140 40.87 -18.53 -3.92
N LEU A 141 40.10 -19.17 -3.02
CA LEU A 141 40.55 -20.32 -2.24
C LEU A 141 40.59 -21.62 -3.06
N ILE A 142 39.89 -21.68 -4.18
CA ILE A 142 39.92 -22.81 -5.09
C ILE A 142 41.05 -22.57 -6.08
N ARG A 143 42.26 -23.02 -5.74
CA ARG A 143 43.36 -23.18 -6.71
C ARG A 143 42.96 -24.26 -7.71
N HIS A 144 42.22 -23.90 -8.75
CA HIS A 144 41.94 -24.83 -9.84
C HIS A 144 43.08 -24.76 -10.87
N PRO A 145 43.78 -25.86 -11.16
CA PRO A 145 44.84 -25.91 -12.18
C PRO A 145 44.32 -25.84 -13.63
N GLY A 146 43.03 -25.55 -13.82
CA GLY A 146 42.38 -25.50 -15.14
C GLY A 146 41.46 -24.29 -15.27
N LYS A 147 41.27 -23.81 -16.50
CA LYS A 147 40.37 -22.71 -16.83
C LYS A 147 38.94 -23.13 -16.49
N ILE A 148 38.29 -22.42 -15.57
CA ILE A 148 36.86 -22.60 -15.32
C ILE A 148 36.14 -22.09 -16.57
N THR A 149 35.52 -23.00 -17.31
CA THR A 149 34.92 -22.71 -18.62
C THR A 149 33.40 -22.65 -18.59
N ASN A 150 32.77 -23.08 -17.49
CA ASN A 150 31.31 -23.19 -17.41
C ASN A 150 30.79 -22.90 -15.99
N ASP A 151 29.73 -22.09 -15.90
CA ASP A 151 29.06 -21.70 -14.66
C ASP A 151 28.64 -22.91 -13.81
N ARG A 152 28.23 -24.01 -14.44
CA ARG A 152 27.83 -25.25 -13.71
C ARG A 152 28.99 -25.89 -12.94
N GLN A 153 30.20 -25.83 -13.49
CA GLN A 153 31.39 -26.35 -12.78
C GLN A 153 31.72 -25.47 -11.58
N LEU A 154 31.52 -24.16 -11.72
CA LEU A 154 31.72 -23.22 -10.63
C LEU A 154 30.73 -23.46 -9.48
N VAL A 155 29.45 -23.73 -9.79
CA VAL A 155 28.43 -24.03 -8.78
C VAL A 155 28.80 -25.27 -7.96
N ALA A 156 29.14 -26.38 -8.63
CA ALA A 156 29.53 -27.61 -7.97
C ALA A 156 30.78 -27.44 -7.07
N LEU A 157 31.70 -26.53 -7.43
CA LEU A 157 32.91 -26.25 -6.66
C LEU A 157 32.66 -25.36 -5.44
N LEU A 158 31.69 -24.44 -5.52
CA LEU A 158 31.43 -23.43 -4.50
C LEU A 158 30.39 -23.86 -3.47
N GLU A 159 29.40 -24.66 -3.86
CA GLU A 159 28.29 -25.12 -3.01
C GLU A 159 28.73 -25.67 -1.63
N PRO A 160 29.71 -26.59 -1.51
CA PRO A 160 30.11 -27.12 -0.21
C PRO A 160 30.82 -26.09 0.68
N LYS A 161 31.56 -25.14 0.09
CA LYS A 161 32.32 -24.13 0.84
C LYS A 161 31.48 -22.93 1.25
N LEU A 162 30.44 -22.62 0.47
CA LEU A 162 29.47 -21.56 0.77
C LEU A 162 28.59 -21.95 1.96
N ALA A 163 28.12 -23.21 2.00
CA ALA A 163 27.29 -23.72 3.09
C ALA A 163 27.99 -23.66 4.47
N GLU A 164 29.32 -23.76 4.52
CA GLU A 164 30.09 -23.71 5.76
C GLU A 164 30.34 -22.27 6.26
N LYS A 165 30.37 -21.28 5.35
CA LYS A 165 30.81 -19.91 5.68
C LYS A 165 29.70 -18.86 5.78
N LEU A 166 28.56 -19.09 5.13
CA LEU A 166 27.47 -18.12 5.08
C LEU A 166 26.32 -18.54 5.99
N LYS A 167 25.66 -17.54 6.59
CA LYS A 167 24.36 -17.77 7.21
C LYS A 167 23.36 -18.14 6.12
N GLN A 168 22.35 -18.93 6.49
CA GLN A 168 21.36 -19.46 5.54
C GLN A 168 20.66 -18.35 4.72
N ASP A 169 20.49 -17.17 5.30
CA ASP A 169 19.85 -16.00 4.66
C ASP A 169 20.76 -15.19 3.72
N GLU A 170 22.08 -15.44 3.73
CA GLU A 170 23.06 -14.73 2.90
C GLU A 170 23.48 -15.55 1.67
N LEU A 171 23.05 -16.82 1.61
CA LEU A 171 23.35 -17.72 0.50
C LEU A 171 22.63 -17.26 -0.78
N PRO A 172 23.35 -17.15 -1.91
CA PRO A 172 22.70 -16.93 -3.20
C PRO A 172 21.76 -18.09 -3.51
N GLN A 173 20.59 -17.78 -4.06
CA GLN A 173 19.62 -18.81 -4.43
C GLN A 173 20.19 -19.67 -5.58
N VAL A 174 20.00 -20.99 -5.52
CA VAL A 174 20.42 -21.88 -6.60
C VAL A 174 19.19 -22.36 -7.36
N LYS A 175 19.11 -22.03 -8.65
CA LYS A 175 18.06 -22.52 -9.55
C LYS A 175 18.70 -23.14 -10.79
N GLU A 176 18.31 -24.37 -11.12
CA GLU A 176 18.81 -25.09 -12.31
C GLU A 176 20.36 -25.20 -12.38
N GLY A 177 21.02 -25.25 -11.22
CA GLY A 177 22.49 -25.32 -11.13
C GLY A 177 23.19 -24.00 -11.44
N LYS A 178 22.51 -22.86 -11.26
CA LYS A 178 23.08 -21.51 -11.33
C LYS A 178 22.79 -20.76 -10.05
N PHE A 179 23.78 -20.00 -9.58
CA PHE A 179 23.55 -19.02 -8.50
C PHE A 179 22.83 -17.81 -9.08
N LEU A 180 21.77 -17.39 -8.41
CA LEU A 180 20.98 -16.23 -8.74
C LEU A 180 21.30 -15.07 -7.81
N ASP A 181 21.37 -13.88 -8.40
CA ASP A 181 21.49 -12.62 -7.68
C ASP A 181 20.14 -12.16 -7.10
N PRO A 182 20.12 -11.05 -6.35
CA PRO A 182 18.89 -10.52 -5.73
C PRO A 182 17.81 -10.08 -6.71
N TRP A 183 18.14 -9.98 -8.00
CA TRP A 183 17.21 -9.67 -9.09
C TRP A 183 16.83 -10.93 -9.89
N GLU A 184 17.07 -12.11 -9.32
CA GLU A 184 16.79 -13.43 -9.91
C GLU A 184 17.55 -13.72 -11.21
N LYS A 185 18.68 -13.04 -11.43
CA LYS A 185 19.51 -13.22 -12.61
C LYS A 185 20.72 -14.09 -12.29
N PRO A 186 21.18 -14.92 -13.24
CA PRO A 186 22.35 -15.75 -13.01
C PRO A 186 23.59 -14.86 -12.84
N PHE A 187 24.34 -15.11 -11.77
CA PHE A 187 25.68 -14.56 -11.65
C PHE A 187 26.57 -15.06 -12.80
N ARG A 188 27.55 -14.22 -13.18
CA ARG A 188 28.47 -14.47 -14.28
C ARG A 188 29.91 -14.53 -13.80
N VAL A 189 30.74 -15.10 -14.66
CA VAL A 189 32.15 -15.33 -14.41
C VAL A 189 32.93 -14.84 -15.62
N MET A 190 33.92 -14.01 -15.39
CA MET A 190 34.90 -13.63 -16.41
C MET A 190 36.31 -13.90 -15.90
N THR A 191 37.25 -14.11 -16.81
CA THR A 191 38.67 -14.12 -16.45
C THR A 191 39.26 -12.79 -16.87
N ASP A 192 39.82 -12.04 -15.93
CA ASP A 192 40.58 -10.83 -16.23
C ASP A 192 41.82 -11.23 -17.05
N GLU A 193 41.89 -10.75 -18.28
CA GLU A 193 42.98 -11.04 -19.21
C GLU A 193 44.34 -10.52 -18.70
N THR A 194 44.33 -9.47 -17.87
CA THR A 194 45.56 -8.85 -17.37
C THR A 194 46.13 -9.60 -16.18
N SER A 195 45.28 -9.94 -15.20
CA SER A 195 45.71 -10.60 -13.97
C SER A 195 45.56 -12.13 -13.99
N GLY A 196 44.86 -12.67 -14.99
CA GLY A 196 44.48 -14.09 -15.06
C GLY A 196 43.50 -14.51 -13.96
N ARG A 197 42.94 -13.56 -13.20
CA ARG A 197 42.04 -13.84 -12.08
C ARG A 197 40.63 -14.08 -12.56
N VAL A 198 39.96 -15.03 -11.93
CA VAL A 198 38.53 -15.28 -12.14
C VAL A 198 37.75 -14.24 -11.32
N ILE A 199 36.97 -13.42 -12.00
CA ILE A 199 36.07 -12.42 -11.42
C ILE A 199 34.64 -12.95 -11.48
N PHE A 200 33.99 -12.96 -10.33
CA PHE A 200 32.58 -13.28 -10.18
C PHE A 200 31.78 -11.99 -10.07
N TYR A 201 30.67 -11.84 -10.78
CA TYR A 201 29.90 -10.58 -10.81
C TYR A 201 28.40 -10.81 -11.10
N SER A 202 27.56 -9.86 -10.72
CA SER A 202 26.13 -9.80 -11.07
C SER A 202 25.89 -8.75 -12.14
N VAL A 203 24.91 -9.00 -13.02
CA VAL A 203 24.48 -8.08 -14.10
C VAL A 203 23.50 -6.99 -13.62
N GLY A 204 23.35 -6.85 -12.31
CA GLY A 204 22.58 -5.76 -11.72
C GLY A 204 21.08 -5.75 -12.01
N PRO A 205 20.38 -4.66 -11.63
CA PRO A 205 18.94 -4.51 -11.80
C PRO A 205 18.48 -4.42 -13.26
N ASN A 206 19.28 -3.92 -14.21
CA ASN A 206 18.88 -3.80 -15.62
C ASN A 206 18.94 -5.15 -16.36
N GLY A 207 19.82 -6.08 -15.95
CA GLY A 207 19.99 -7.41 -16.52
C GLY A 207 20.73 -7.45 -17.84
N ILE A 208 21.39 -6.34 -18.18
CA ILE A 208 22.22 -6.19 -19.36
C ILE A 208 23.66 -6.41 -18.88
N ASP A 209 24.36 -7.39 -19.45
CA ASP A 209 25.76 -7.64 -19.12
C ASP A 209 26.64 -6.59 -19.79
N GLU A 210 27.12 -5.62 -19.01
CA GLU A 210 28.00 -4.55 -19.49
C GLU A 210 29.49 -4.86 -19.24
N GLY A 211 29.81 -6.06 -18.76
CA GLY A 211 31.18 -6.52 -18.54
C GLY A 211 31.87 -5.81 -17.38
N CYS A 212 31.26 -5.84 -16.19
CA CYS A 212 31.69 -5.11 -14.99
C CYS A 212 31.61 -3.59 -15.13
N LYS A 213 30.61 -3.08 -15.86
CA LYS A 213 30.34 -1.65 -16.04
C LYS A 213 28.88 -1.33 -15.73
N GLY A 214 28.53 -0.03 -15.74
CA GLY A 214 27.16 0.42 -15.48
C GLY A 214 26.67 0.06 -14.09
N ASP A 215 25.62 -0.76 -14.05
CA ASP A 215 24.99 -1.28 -12.83
C ASP A 215 25.42 -2.72 -12.49
N ASP A 216 26.39 -3.28 -13.21
CA ASP A 216 27.02 -4.54 -12.86
C ASP A 216 27.67 -4.44 -11.47
N VAL A 217 27.48 -5.47 -10.66
CA VAL A 217 28.05 -5.56 -9.31
C VAL A 217 29.24 -6.51 -9.34
N PHE A 218 30.44 -5.97 -9.17
CA PHE A 218 31.70 -6.71 -9.17
C PHE A 218 32.49 -6.48 -7.86
N PRO A 219 33.51 -7.31 -7.58
CA PRO A 219 34.27 -7.22 -6.34
C PRO A 219 35.02 -5.89 -6.27
N SER A 220 34.86 -5.14 -5.19
CA SER A 220 35.70 -3.98 -4.91
C SER A 220 37.08 -4.47 -4.50
N ASN A 221 38.11 -4.13 -5.28
CA ASN A 221 39.52 -4.39 -4.94
C ASN A 221 39.91 -3.79 -3.58
#